data_AF-A0A2G5FA50-F1
#
_entry.id   AF-A0A2G5FA50-F1
#
_cell.length_a   1.000
_cell.length_b   1.000
_cell.length_c   1.000
_cell.angle_alpha   90.00
_cell.angle_beta   90.00
_cell.angle_gamma   90.00
#
_symmetry.space_group_name_H-M   'P 1'
#
loop_
_entity.id
_entity.type
_entity.pdbx_description
1 polymer ?
#
loop_
_entity_poly.entity_id
_entity_poly.type
_entity_poly.pdbx_seq_one_letter_code
_entity_poly.pdbx_strand_id
1 'polypeptide(L)'
;MVRILPMASSSLHLASLRPCFSSLRFSSSLPSSSFSSRSTLTLSSYNPSRRLTLFHLGTVIPQAHIFGIRASKFVKSEGYSTEAGPAGNVAQASTGVSQENALEWVKKDNRRMLHVVYRVGDLDKTIKFYTECLGMKLLRKRDIPEERYTNAFLGYGPEDSHFVVELTYNYGVDKYDIGAGFGHFGIAVEDVAKTVDLVKAKGGKVTREPGPVKGGNTVIAFVEDPDGYKFELLERGPTPEPLCQVMLRVGDLDRAIKFYEKAFGMELLRKRDNPEYKYTIAMMGYGPEDKNVVLELTYNYGVTEYDKGNAYAQIAIGTDDVYKTAEAIKLYGGQITREPGPLPGISTKITACLDPDGWKSVFVDNLDFLKELE
;
A
#
# COMPACT_ATOMS: atom_id res chain seq x y z
N MET A 1 -22.74 53.29 5.70
CA MET A 1 -24.17 53.34 6.10
C MET A 1 -24.89 54.31 5.17
N VAL A 2 -25.49 53.82 4.08
CA VAL A 2 -26.30 54.59 3.12
C VAL A 2 -27.53 53.74 2.76
N ARG A 3 -28.68 54.36 2.47
CA ARG A 3 -29.98 53.67 2.34
C ARG A 3 -30.36 53.32 0.89
N ILE A 4 -31.16 52.25 0.83
CA ILE A 4 -31.90 51.71 -0.31
C ILE A 4 -32.97 52.70 -0.81
N LEU A 5 -33.26 52.75 -2.12
CA LEU A 5 -34.60 52.54 -2.75
C LEU A 5 -34.53 52.61 -4.31
N PRO A 6 -35.46 51.98 -5.07
CA PRO A 6 -35.29 51.73 -6.52
C PRO A 6 -36.40 52.30 -7.44
N MET A 7 -36.18 52.19 -8.76
CA MET A 7 -37.19 51.98 -9.83
C MET A 7 -36.55 51.04 -10.89
N ALA A 8 -37.22 50.06 -11.53
CA ALA A 8 -38.47 50.06 -12.31
C ALA A 8 -38.34 50.85 -13.63
N SER A 9 -38.85 50.40 -14.79
CA SER A 9 -39.37 49.08 -15.22
C SER A 9 -39.69 49.10 -16.73
N SER A 10 -39.44 48.03 -17.49
CA SER A 10 -40.04 47.86 -18.83
C SER A 10 -40.13 46.38 -19.25
N SER A 11 -41.33 45.96 -19.64
CA SER A 11 -41.68 44.58 -20.02
C SER A 11 -41.82 44.44 -21.54
N LEU A 12 -41.66 43.23 -22.08
CA LEU A 12 -42.31 42.82 -23.33
C LEU A 12 -42.70 41.33 -23.32
N HIS A 13 -43.99 41.07 -23.57
CA HIS A 13 -44.56 39.78 -24.01
C HIS A 13 -44.38 39.62 -25.53
N LEU A 14 -44.67 38.51 -26.26
CA LEU A 14 -45.20 37.15 -26.05
C LEU A 14 -44.49 36.26 -27.14
N ALA A 15 -44.64 34.95 -27.38
CA ALA A 15 -45.50 33.83 -26.97
C ALA A 15 -44.64 32.52 -27.04
N SER A 16 -44.87 31.44 -26.30
CA SER A 16 -46.02 30.51 -26.25
C SER A 16 -46.44 29.86 -27.58
N LEU A 17 -46.01 28.60 -27.78
CA LEU A 17 -46.80 27.51 -28.37
C LEU A 17 -46.33 26.17 -27.76
N ARG A 18 -47.20 25.16 -27.70
CA ARG A 18 -46.95 23.86 -27.02
C ARG A 18 -47.39 22.66 -27.89
N PRO A 19 -47.08 21.40 -27.52
CA PRO A 19 -46.77 20.34 -28.48
C PRO A 19 -47.97 19.47 -28.90
N CYS A 20 -47.75 18.59 -29.89
CA CYS A 20 -48.64 17.48 -30.19
C CYS A 20 -47.87 16.18 -30.50
N PHE A 21 -48.56 15.06 -30.25
CA PHE A 21 -48.12 13.66 -30.23
C PHE A 21 -47.60 13.10 -31.56
N SER A 22 -46.77 12.04 -31.46
CA SER A 22 -47.17 10.74 -32.01
C SER A 22 -46.54 9.59 -31.21
N SER A 23 -47.13 8.39 -31.30
CA SER A 23 -46.69 7.19 -30.60
C SER A 23 -46.68 6.00 -31.55
N LEU A 24 -45.67 5.12 -31.42
CA LEU A 24 -45.61 3.86 -32.16
C LEU A 24 -45.24 2.71 -31.21
N ARG A 25 -46.22 1.85 -30.96
CA ARG A 25 -46.02 0.44 -30.61
C ARG A 25 -46.32 -0.39 -31.86
N PHE A 26 -45.60 -1.49 -32.05
CA PHE A 26 -46.06 -2.61 -32.87
C PHE A 26 -45.78 -3.93 -32.16
N SER A 27 -46.62 -4.93 -32.38
CA SER A 27 -46.61 -6.18 -31.59
C SER A 27 -47.17 -7.37 -32.37
N SER A 28 -46.27 -8.23 -32.87
CA SER A 28 -46.51 -9.56 -33.44
C SER A 28 -45.14 -10.17 -33.80
N SER A 29 -44.89 -11.48 -33.81
CA SER A 29 -45.65 -12.62 -33.27
C SER A 29 -44.69 -13.83 -33.14
N LEU A 30 -45.01 -14.81 -32.30
CA LEU A 30 -44.29 -16.10 -32.26
C LEU A 30 -44.43 -16.86 -33.60
N PRO A 31 -43.49 -17.77 -33.88
CA PRO A 31 -43.90 -19.17 -33.94
C PRO A 31 -43.08 -20.08 -33.01
N SER A 32 -43.72 -21.16 -32.58
CA SER A 32 -43.11 -22.21 -31.75
C SER A 32 -42.43 -23.28 -32.60
N SER A 33 -41.23 -23.72 -32.20
CA SER A 33 -40.68 -25.02 -32.61
C SER A 33 -40.14 -25.77 -31.38
N SER A 34 -40.63 -26.98 -31.17
CA SER A 34 -40.22 -27.86 -30.08
C SER A 34 -39.02 -28.71 -30.48
N PHE A 35 -37.97 -28.74 -29.66
CA PHE A 35 -37.06 -29.88 -29.62
C PHE A 35 -36.71 -30.23 -28.18
N SER A 36 -36.81 -31.53 -27.87
CA SER A 36 -36.44 -32.09 -26.58
C SER A 36 -35.04 -32.70 -26.69
N SER A 37 -34.12 -32.27 -25.83
CA SER A 37 -32.83 -32.95 -25.63
C SER A 37 -32.63 -33.22 -24.14
N ARG A 38 -32.21 -34.44 -23.81
CA ARG A 38 -31.90 -34.84 -22.43
C ARG A 38 -30.54 -34.28 -22.04
N SER A 39 -30.49 -33.36 -21.09
CA SER A 39 -29.26 -33.02 -20.37
C SER A 39 -28.94 -34.12 -19.36
N THR A 40 -28.00 -35.01 -19.70
CA THR A 40 -27.41 -35.94 -18.73
C THR A 40 -26.58 -35.16 -17.71
N LEU A 41 -26.96 -35.25 -16.43
CA LEU A 41 -26.17 -34.72 -15.31
C LEU A 41 -24.89 -35.54 -15.14
N THR A 42 -23.79 -35.07 -15.72
CA THR A 42 -22.45 -35.46 -15.30
C THR A 42 -22.06 -34.65 -14.06
N LEU A 43 -21.84 -35.31 -12.92
CA LEU A 43 -21.24 -34.65 -11.77
C LEU A 43 -19.78 -34.33 -12.12
N SER A 44 -19.52 -33.05 -12.43
CA SER A 44 -18.16 -32.53 -12.37
C SER A 44 -17.71 -32.52 -10.92
N SER A 45 -16.57 -33.16 -10.63
CA SER A 45 -15.98 -33.22 -9.30
C SER A 45 -15.60 -31.82 -8.83
N TYR A 46 -16.29 -31.32 -7.80
CA TYR A 46 -15.95 -30.06 -7.15
C TYR A 46 -14.55 -30.16 -6.53
N ASN A 47 -13.55 -29.50 -7.13
CA ASN A 47 -12.17 -29.54 -6.69
C ASN A 47 -11.79 -28.14 -6.13
N PRO A 48 -11.73 -27.94 -4.81
CA PRO A 48 -11.51 -26.62 -4.23
C PRO A 48 -10.04 -26.19 -4.38
N SER A 49 -9.77 -25.37 -5.40
CA SER A 49 -8.46 -24.76 -5.64
C SER A 49 -8.04 -23.86 -4.46
N ARG A 50 -7.27 -24.40 -3.52
CA ARG A 50 -6.65 -23.65 -2.42
C ARG A 50 -5.60 -22.68 -2.98
N ARG A 51 -5.98 -21.42 -3.22
CA ARG A 51 -5.09 -20.34 -3.69
C ARG A 51 -4.99 -19.18 -2.70
N LEU A 52 -3.84 -19.15 -2.03
CA LEU A 52 -3.30 -18.18 -1.06
C LEU A 52 -4.07 -17.97 0.24
N THR A 53 -3.31 -18.10 1.33
CA THR A 53 -3.51 -17.36 2.58
C THR A 53 -2.26 -16.53 2.88
N LEU A 54 -2.47 -15.29 3.34
CA LEU A 54 -1.40 -14.31 3.56
C LEU A 54 -1.13 -14.18 5.07
N PHE A 55 -0.53 -15.24 5.63
CA PHE A 55 -0.37 -15.46 7.06
C PHE A 55 0.00 -14.20 7.87
N HIS A 56 -0.93 -13.79 8.73
CA HIS A 56 -0.59 -12.99 9.91
C HIS A 56 0.13 -13.87 10.92
N LEU A 57 1.46 -13.90 10.82
CA LEU A 57 2.34 -14.29 11.92
C LEU A 57 2.25 -13.23 13.05
N GLY A 58 1.16 -13.27 13.80
CA GLY A 58 0.98 -12.50 15.02
C GLY A 58 1.89 -13.04 16.12
N THR A 59 2.86 -12.24 16.56
CA THR A 59 3.81 -12.61 17.61
C THR A 59 3.15 -12.56 19.00
N VAL A 60 2.57 -13.68 19.43
CA VAL A 60 2.24 -13.90 20.84
C VAL A 60 3.54 -14.05 21.62
N ILE A 61 3.85 -13.09 22.50
CA ILE A 61 5.05 -13.12 23.36
C ILE A 61 4.66 -13.67 24.75
N PRO A 62 5.14 -14.86 25.16
CA PRO A 62 5.00 -15.32 26.54
C PRO A 62 5.92 -14.53 27.47
N GLN A 63 5.37 -14.02 28.57
CA GLN A 63 6.11 -13.22 29.55
C GLN A 63 7.05 -14.10 30.39
N ALA A 64 8.38 -13.93 30.21
CA ALA A 64 9.38 -14.67 30.98
C ALA A 64 9.78 -13.92 32.26
N HIS A 65 9.79 -14.62 33.40
CA HIS A 65 10.15 -14.03 34.70
C HIS A 65 11.66 -13.81 34.86
N ILE A 66 12.04 -12.65 35.39
CA ILE A 66 13.42 -12.25 35.70
C ILE A 66 13.85 -12.87 37.04
N PHE A 67 15.02 -13.52 37.08
CA PHE A 67 15.72 -13.84 38.34
C PHE A 67 17.24 -13.96 38.17
N GLY A 68 17.99 -13.53 39.20
CA GLY A 68 19.29 -14.12 39.54
C GLY A 68 20.56 -13.58 38.87
N ILE A 69 20.92 -12.31 39.12
CA ILE A 69 22.31 -11.86 38.89
C ILE A 69 23.26 -12.54 39.88
N ARG A 70 24.38 -13.11 39.40
CA ARG A 70 25.60 -13.26 40.20
C ARG A 70 26.85 -13.11 39.33
N ALA A 71 27.81 -12.31 39.81
CA ALA A 71 29.07 -12.05 39.13
C ALA A 71 30.23 -12.73 39.86
N SER A 72 31.27 -13.10 39.11
CA SER A 72 32.58 -13.52 39.61
C SER A 72 33.69 -12.89 38.76
N LYS A 73 34.83 -12.59 39.38
CA LYS A 73 35.93 -11.81 38.79
C LYS A 73 37.16 -12.69 38.51
N PHE A 74 37.89 -12.33 37.46
CA PHE A 74 39.34 -12.48 37.27
C PHE A 74 40.02 -13.82 37.61
N VAL A 75 40.59 -14.45 36.57
CA VAL A 75 41.99 -14.89 36.60
C VAL A 75 42.69 -14.33 35.35
N LYS A 76 43.97 -13.99 35.45
CA LYS A 76 44.82 -13.52 34.34
C LYS A 76 45.99 -14.51 34.20
N SER A 77 46.31 -14.93 32.98
CA SER A 77 47.49 -15.72 32.65
C SER A 77 48.14 -15.19 31.37
N GLU A 78 49.46 -15.31 31.27
CA GLU A 78 50.26 -14.68 30.22
C GLU A 78 50.91 -15.73 29.31
N GLY A 79 51.22 -15.33 28.07
CA GLY A 79 52.36 -15.87 27.32
C GLY A 79 52.21 -17.22 26.62
N TYR A 80 51.83 -17.17 25.34
CA TYR A 80 52.67 -17.78 24.32
C TYR A 80 52.63 -16.96 23.03
N SER A 81 53.79 -16.76 22.40
CA SER A 81 53.93 -16.00 21.15
C SER A 81 54.14 -16.97 19.99
N THR A 82 53.24 -16.92 19.00
CA THR A 82 53.42 -17.60 17.71
C THR A 82 53.08 -16.60 16.61
N GLU A 83 53.92 -16.52 15.58
CA GLU A 83 53.82 -15.50 14.54
C GLU A 83 52.57 -15.68 13.66
N ALA A 84 51.79 -14.60 13.50
CA ALA A 84 50.64 -14.58 12.62
C ALA A 84 51.00 -13.83 11.31
N GLY A 85 50.98 -14.56 10.19
CA GLY A 85 51.07 -13.95 8.86
C GLY A 85 49.86 -13.06 8.54
N PRO A 86 49.93 -12.19 7.51
CA PRO A 86 48.95 -11.13 7.26
C PRO A 86 47.62 -11.64 6.67
N ALA A 87 46.81 -12.31 7.48
CA ALA A 87 45.46 -12.78 7.12
C ALA A 87 44.39 -11.65 7.04
N GLY A 88 44.76 -10.38 7.25
CA GLY A 88 43.82 -9.27 7.43
C GLY A 88 43.05 -8.83 6.18
N ASN A 89 43.64 -8.89 5.00
CA ASN A 89 43.09 -8.20 3.82
C ASN A 89 42.06 -9.00 3.02
N VAL A 90 42.14 -10.33 3.03
CA VAL A 90 41.31 -11.19 2.14
C VAL A 90 39.83 -11.13 2.52
N ALA A 91 39.52 -11.19 3.82
CA ALA A 91 38.14 -11.17 4.30
C ALA A 91 37.43 -9.82 4.03
N GLN A 92 38.14 -8.70 4.22
CA GLN A 92 37.57 -7.38 3.90
C GLN A 92 37.35 -7.22 2.40
N ALA A 93 38.30 -7.63 1.55
CA ALA A 93 38.15 -7.59 0.10
C ALA A 93 36.98 -8.46 -0.40
N SER A 94 36.82 -9.69 0.10
CA SER A 94 35.71 -10.56 -0.31
C SER A 94 34.34 -10.02 0.14
N THR A 95 34.24 -9.46 1.35
CA THR A 95 33.00 -8.81 1.80
C THR A 95 32.67 -7.55 1.00
N GLY A 96 33.65 -6.74 0.61
CA GLY A 96 33.47 -5.58 -0.26
C GLY A 96 32.88 -5.97 -1.62
N VAL A 97 33.51 -6.94 -2.29
CA VAL A 97 33.01 -7.47 -3.58
C VAL A 97 31.60 -8.05 -3.45
N SER A 98 31.27 -8.75 -2.36
CA SER A 98 29.89 -9.21 -2.14
C SER A 98 28.88 -8.08 -1.94
N GLN A 99 29.30 -6.95 -1.35
CA GLN A 99 28.44 -5.77 -1.17
C GLN A 99 28.20 -5.04 -2.48
N GLU A 100 29.23 -4.88 -3.30
CA GLU A 100 29.12 -4.24 -4.61
C GLU A 100 28.24 -5.07 -5.55
N ASN A 101 28.43 -6.40 -5.59
CA ASN A 101 27.58 -7.32 -6.38
C ASN A 101 26.11 -7.30 -5.93
N ALA A 102 25.84 -7.28 -4.62
CA ALA A 102 24.48 -7.21 -4.09
C ALA A 102 23.80 -5.87 -4.45
N LEU A 103 24.50 -4.75 -4.30
CA LEU A 103 24.00 -3.42 -4.65
C LEU A 103 23.79 -3.27 -6.16
N GLU A 104 24.66 -3.84 -6.98
CA GLU A 104 24.50 -3.83 -8.44
C GLU A 104 23.30 -4.67 -8.88
N TRP A 105 23.09 -5.85 -8.28
CA TRP A 105 21.92 -6.68 -8.57
C TRP A 105 20.61 -6.01 -8.13
N VAL A 106 20.55 -5.45 -6.91
CA VAL A 106 19.35 -4.77 -6.40
C VAL A 106 18.90 -3.61 -7.30
N LYS A 107 19.84 -2.94 -7.98
CA LYS A 107 19.57 -1.86 -8.95
C LYS A 107 19.23 -2.32 -10.38
N LYS A 108 19.38 -3.61 -10.68
CA LYS A 108 19.07 -4.22 -11.98
C LYS A 108 17.84 -5.14 -11.96
N ASP A 109 17.39 -5.53 -10.77
CA ASP A 109 16.21 -6.36 -10.56
C ASP A 109 14.90 -5.63 -10.94
N ASN A 110 13.95 -6.36 -11.52
CA ASN A 110 12.68 -5.82 -12.01
C ASN A 110 11.68 -5.58 -10.86
N ARG A 111 11.92 -4.54 -10.07
CA ARG A 111 11.09 -4.18 -8.91
C ARG A 111 9.80 -3.47 -9.32
N ARG A 112 8.66 -3.87 -8.73
CA ARG A 112 7.38 -3.15 -8.82
C ARG A 112 6.66 -3.18 -7.48
N MET A 113 6.14 -2.06 -6.99
CA MET A 113 5.19 -2.09 -5.87
C MET A 113 3.86 -2.71 -6.34
N LEU A 114 3.39 -3.75 -5.65
CA LEU A 114 2.25 -4.57 -6.08
C LEU A 114 0.96 -4.12 -5.38
N HIS A 115 0.98 -4.11 -4.05
CA HIS A 115 -0.16 -3.70 -3.24
C HIS A 115 0.26 -3.30 -1.83
N VAL A 116 -0.60 -2.57 -1.12
CA VAL A 116 -0.50 -2.35 0.33
C VAL A 116 -1.62 -3.10 1.05
N VAL A 117 -1.22 -3.89 2.05
CA VAL A 117 -2.12 -4.72 2.86
C VAL A 117 -2.44 -4.01 4.17
N TYR A 118 -3.71 -3.89 4.50
CA TYR A 118 -4.17 -3.34 5.77
C TYR A 118 -5.57 -3.83 6.15
N ARG A 119 -5.91 -3.68 7.43
CA ARG A 119 -7.07 -4.33 8.03
C ARG A 119 -8.25 -3.37 8.16
N VAL A 120 -9.47 -3.88 7.96
CA VAL A 120 -10.72 -3.12 8.01
C VAL A 120 -11.76 -3.84 8.85
N GLY A 121 -12.54 -3.09 9.62
CA GLY A 121 -13.58 -3.61 10.52
C GLY A 121 -14.88 -3.97 9.81
N ASP A 122 -15.18 -3.35 8.67
CA ASP A 122 -16.35 -3.63 7.83
C ASP A 122 -15.94 -3.59 6.36
N LEU A 123 -15.74 -4.78 5.78
CA LEU A 123 -15.22 -4.93 4.43
C LEU A 123 -16.14 -4.32 3.35
N ASP A 124 -17.45 -4.50 3.48
CA ASP A 124 -18.40 -4.07 2.46
C ASP A 124 -18.70 -2.56 2.56
N LYS A 125 -18.66 -1.98 3.77
CA LYS A 125 -18.65 -0.52 3.98
C LYS A 125 -17.41 0.14 3.37
N THR A 126 -16.22 -0.46 3.51
CA THR A 126 -14.97 0.11 2.97
C THR A 126 -14.83 -0.11 1.46
N ILE A 127 -15.25 -1.28 0.91
CA ILE A 127 -15.45 -1.46 -0.55
C ILE A 127 -16.39 -0.39 -1.10
N LYS A 128 -17.54 -0.16 -0.45
CA LYS A 128 -18.52 0.85 -0.89
C LYS A 128 -17.93 2.26 -0.84
N PHE A 129 -17.17 2.61 0.20
CA PHE A 129 -16.54 3.93 0.30
C PHE A 129 -15.52 4.15 -0.84
N TYR A 130 -14.61 3.22 -1.09
CA TYR A 130 -13.60 3.38 -2.15
C TYR A 130 -14.21 3.39 -3.56
N THR A 131 -15.25 2.58 -3.81
CA THR A 131 -15.93 2.54 -5.10
C THR A 131 -16.84 3.74 -5.35
N GLU A 132 -17.66 4.16 -4.37
CA GLU A 132 -18.61 5.27 -4.55
C GLU A 132 -18.03 6.67 -4.31
N CYS A 133 -16.89 6.79 -3.61
CA CYS A 133 -16.32 8.08 -3.20
C CYS A 133 -14.92 8.35 -3.78
N LEU A 134 -14.07 7.32 -3.91
CA LEU A 134 -12.70 7.44 -4.42
C LEU A 134 -12.54 6.95 -5.88
N GLY A 135 -13.60 6.38 -6.47
CA GLY A 135 -13.61 5.91 -7.87
C GLY A 135 -12.79 4.64 -8.14
N MET A 136 -12.38 3.91 -7.11
CA MET A 136 -11.71 2.61 -7.27
C MET A 136 -12.67 1.55 -7.82
N LYS A 137 -12.11 0.49 -8.40
CA LYS A 137 -12.83 -0.72 -8.82
C LYS A 137 -12.54 -1.83 -7.80
N LEU A 138 -13.55 -2.62 -7.44
CA LEU A 138 -13.31 -3.93 -6.83
C LEU A 138 -12.80 -4.88 -7.93
N LEU A 139 -11.55 -5.32 -7.80
CA LEU A 139 -10.88 -6.17 -8.79
C LEU A 139 -11.14 -7.64 -8.49
N ARG A 140 -11.01 -8.02 -7.21
CA ARG A 140 -11.08 -9.41 -6.73
C ARG A 140 -11.52 -9.44 -5.26
N LYS A 141 -12.36 -10.39 -4.86
CA LYS A 141 -12.73 -10.66 -3.46
C LYS A 141 -12.57 -12.15 -3.21
N ARG A 142 -11.84 -12.54 -2.17
CA ARG A 142 -11.60 -13.94 -1.78
C ARG A 142 -11.96 -14.11 -0.32
N ASP A 143 -12.78 -15.11 -0.01
CA ASP A 143 -13.09 -15.50 1.36
C ASP A 143 -12.29 -16.73 1.75
N ILE A 144 -11.81 -16.80 3.00
CA ILE A 144 -11.05 -17.92 3.55
C ILE A 144 -11.63 -18.30 4.92
N PRO A 145 -12.74 -19.07 4.96
CA PRO A 145 -13.38 -19.48 6.21
C PRO A 145 -12.47 -20.29 7.14
N GLU A 146 -11.53 -21.05 6.59
CA GLU A 146 -10.59 -21.90 7.32
C GLU A 146 -9.60 -21.10 8.19
N GLU A 147 -9.17 -19.93 7.71
CA GLU A 147 -8.32 -18.99 8.46
C GLU A 147 -9.12 -17.79 9.01
N ARG A 148 -10.45 -17.81 8.85
CA ARG A 148 -11.43 -16.84 9.38
C ARG A 148 -11.21 -15.40 8.92
N TYR A 149 -10.92 -15.19 7.64
CA TYR A 149 -10.78 -13.84 7.10
C TYR A 149 -11.19 -13.74 5.62
N THR A 150 -11.49 -12.52 5.16
CA THR A 150 -11.81 -12.20 3.76
C THR A 150 -10.85 -11.14 3.24
N ASN A 151 -10.34 -11.32 2.01
CA ASN A 151 -9.64 -10.31 1.24
C ASN A 151 -10.54 -9.58 0.25
N ALA A 152 -10.26 -8.30 0.00
CA ALA A 152 -10.70 -7.59 -1.20
C ALA A 152 -9.56 -6.76 -1.79
N PHE A 153 -9.38 -6.82 -3.11
CA PHE A 153 -8.37 -6.10 -3.86
C PHE A 153 -9.05 -4.96 -4.64
N LEU A 154 -8.64 -3.72 -4.42
CA LEU A 154 -9.23 -2.54 -5.07
C LEU A 154 -8.16 -1.61 -5.64
N GLY A 155 -8.45 -1.01 -6.80
CA GLY A 155 -7.54 -0.08 -7.46
C GLY A 155 -8.14 0.55 -8.71
N TYR A 156 -7.33 1.25 -9.48
CA TYR A 156 -7.78 1.97 -10.68
C TYR A 156 -7.68 1.14 -11.97
N GLY A 157 -6.80 0.14 -12.00
CA GLY A 157 -6.65 -0.85 -13.06
C GLY A 157 -6.25 -2.24 -12.53
N PRO A 158 -5.92 -3.20 -13.40
CA PRO A 158 -5.63 -4.58 -13.00
C PRO A 158 -4.30 -4.73 -12.23
N GLU A 159 -4.26 -5.74 -11.36
CA GLU A 159 -3.19 -5.99 -10.38
C GLU A 159 -1.84 -6.34 -11.03
N ASP A 160 -1.84 -6.73 -12.31
CA ASP A 160 -0.64 -7.07 -13.10
C ASP A 160 0.23 -5.84 -13.45
N SER A 161 -0.38 -4.65 -13.47
CA SER A 161 0.15 -3.41 -14.04
C SER A 161 -0.02 -2.20 -13.14
N HIS A 162 -0.97 -2.24 -12.19
CA HIS A 162 -1.25 -1.15 -11.24
C HIS A 162 -0.91 -1.56 -9.81
N PHE A 163 -0.79 -0.57 -8.93
CA PHE A 163 -0.74 -0.70 -7.49
C PHE A 163 -2.16 -0.70 -6.91
N VAL A 164 -2.42 -1.59 -5.95
CA VAL A 164 -3.77 -1.83 -5.41
C VAL A 164 -3.77 -1.88 -3.88
N VAL A 165 -4.94 -1.70 -3.26
CA VAL A 165 -5.12 -1.96 -1.82
C VAL A 165 -5.60 -3.40 -1.63
N GLU A 166 -4.92 -4.17 -0.78
CA GLU A 166 -5.43 -5.44 -0.25
C GLU A 166 -6.05 -5.16 1.12
N LEU A 167 -7.38 -5.19 1.17
CA LEU A 167 -8.13 -5.16 2.42
C LEU A 167 -8.11 -6.55 3.06
N THR A 168 -7.94 -6.60 4.38
CA THR A 168 -8.09 -7.82 5.20
C THR A 168 -9.15 -7.60 6.28
N TYR A 169 -10.30 -8.27 6.17
CA TYR A 169 -11.31 -8.33 7.23
C TYR A 169 -11.20 -9.65 7.99
N ASN A 170 -10.91 -9.60 9.29
CA ASN A 170 -10.85 -10.79 10.15
C ASN A 170 -12.20 -10.99 10.84
N TYR A 171 -12.75 -12.20 10.79
CA TYR A 171 -14.15 -12.45 11.18
C TYR A 171 -14.46 -12.07 12.63
N GLY A 172 -15.26 -11.02 12.81
CA GLY A 172 -15.68 -10.52 14.11
C GLY A 172 -14.69 -9.56 14.79
N VAL A 173 -13.73 -9.00 14.03
CA VAL A 173 -12.87 -7.91 14.49
C VAL A 173 -13.28 -6.62 13.76
N ASP A 174 -13.99 -5.75 14.47
CA ASP A 174 -14.68 -4.56 13.93
C ASP A 174 -13.87 -3.25 14.06
N LYS A 175 -12.69 -3.32 14.69
CA LYS A 175 -11.79 -2.19 14.89
C LYS A 175 -10.33 -2.63 14.93
N TYR A 176 -9.46 -1.77 14.41
CA TYR A 176 -8.00 -1.83 14.57
C TYR A 176 -7.45 -0.52 15.16
N ASP A 177 -6.16 -0.52 15.52
CA ASP A 177 -5.41 0.68 15.89
C ASP A 177 -4.46 1.08 14.75
N ILE A 178 -4.59 2.29 14.22
CA ILE A 178 -3.75 2.80 13.13
C ILE A 178 -2.35 3.20 13.64
N GLY A 179 -2.22 3.44 14.95
CA GLY A 179 -0.98 3.91 15.57
C GLY A 179 -0.57 5.31 15.13
N ALA A 180 0.60 5.75 15.63
CA ALA A 180 1.15 7.07 15.34
C ALA A 180 2.06 7.10 14.09
N GLY A 181 2.49 5.94 13.59
CA GLY A 181 3.46 5.82 12.51
C GLY A 181 2.86 5.92 11.11
N PHE A 182 1.64 5.41 10.90
CA PHE A 182 1.01 5.42 9.58
C PHE A 182 0.63 6.86 9.17
N GLY A 183 1.04 7.26 7.96
CA GLY A 183 0.81 8.59 7.43
C GLY A 183 -0.55 8.75 6.79
N HIS A 184 -0.64 8.26 5.56
CA HIS A 184 -1.79 8.30 4.67
C HIS A 184 -1.53 7.41 3.43
N PHE A 185 -2.55 7.17 2.62
CA PHE A 185 -2.40 6.81 1.20
C PHE A 185 -2.60 8.06 0.34
N GLY A 186 -1.92 8.18 -0.81
CA GLY A 186 -2.11 9.30 -1.73
C GLY A 186 -2.89 8.87 -2.97
N ILE A 187 -3.85 9.68 -3.39
CA ILE A 187 -4.61 9.49 -4.62
C ILE A 187 -4.50 10.76 -5.49
N ALA A 188 -3.94 10.60 -6.68
CA ALA A 188 -3.95 11.64 -7.70
C ALA A 188 -5.33 11.74 -8.37
N VAL A 189 -5.89 12.96 -8.43
CA VAL A 189 -7.18 13.26 -9.06
C VAL A 189 -7.07 14.53 -9.90
N GLU A 190 -7.87 14.62 -10.97
CA GLU A 190 -7.90 15.80 -11.86
C GLU A 190 -8.62 17.02 -11.24
N ASP A 191 -9.44 16.80 -10.20
CA ASP A 191 -10.22 17.82 -9.51
C ASP A 191 -10.42 17.38 -8.05
N VAL A 192 -9.68 18.01 -7.13
CA VAL A 192 -9.73 17.68 -5.70
C VAL A 192 -11.03 18.19 -5.07
N ALA A 193 -11.53 19.35 -5.51
CA ALA A 193 -12.74 19.95 -4.95
C ALA A 193 -13.98 19.07 -5.22
N LYS A 194 -14.16 18.63 -6.46
CA LYS A 194 -15.23 17.72 -6.88
C LYS A 194 -15.14 16.35 -6.21
N THR A 195 -13.93 15.83 -6.01
CA THR A 195 -13.72 14.57 -5.28
C THR A 195 -14.13 14.74 -3.80
N VAL A 196 -13.73 15.84 -3.17
CA VAL A 196 -14.15 16.17 -1.79
C VAL A 196 -15.66 16.36 -1.67
N ASP A 197 -16.31 17.04 -2.61
CA ASP A 197 -17.77 17.24 -2.57
C ASP A 197 -18.53 15.93 -2.80
N LEU A 198 -18.01 15.00 -3.61
CA LEU A 198 -18.53 13.64 -3.72
C LEU A 198 -18.40 12.89 -2.38
N VAL A 199 -17.22 12.93 -1.73
CA VAL A 199 -16.99 12.33 -0.40
C VAL A 199 -17.98 12.89 0.63
N LYS A 200 -18.17 14.22 0.69
CA LYS A 200 -19.16 14.87 1.56
C LYS A 200 -20.59 14.40 1.26
N ALA A 201 -21.00 14.39 -0.01
CA ALA A 201 -22.34 13.97 -0.44
C ALA A 201 -22.63 12.48 -0.13
N LYS A 202 -21.59 11.65 0.00
CA LYS A 202 -21.66 10.24 0.41
C LYS A 202 -21.57 10.03 1.93
N GLY A 203 -21.42 11.09 2.73
CA GLY A 203 -21.27 11.03 4.19
C GLY A 203 -19.87 10.66 4.68
N GLY A 204 -18.86 10.71 3.80
CA GLY A 204 -17.46 10.53 4.16
C GLY A 204 -16.88 11.73 4.91
N LYS A 205 -15.80 11.49 5.66
CA LYS A 205 -15.20 12.50 6.54
C LYS A 205 -14.08 13.26 5.83
N VAL A 206 -14.18 14.59 5.78
CA VAL A 206 -13.11 15.47 5.29
C VAL A 206 -12.37 16.05 6.48
N THR A 207 -11.04 15.96 6.49
CA THR A 207 -10.19 16.40 7.61
C THR A 207 -9.22 17.53 7.24
N ARG A 208 -9.01 17.77 5.95
CA ARG A 208 -8.47 19.02 5.43
C ARG A 208 -9.15 19.36 4.10
N GLU A 209 -9.84 20.49 4.05
CA GLU A 209 -10.51 20.97 2.83
C GLU A 209 -9.50 21.23 1.66
N PRO A 210 -9.98 21.27 0.40
CA PRO A 210 -9.18 21.59 -0.77
C PRO A 210 -8.43 22.91 -0.62
N GLY A 211 -7.14 22.89 -0.94
CA GLY A 211 -6.30 24.08 -0.98
C GLY A 211 -4.83 23.76 -1.13
N PRO A 212 -3.98 24.76 -1.41
CA PRO A 212 -2.54 24.55 -1.63
C PRO A 212 -1.86 23.89 -0.43
N VAL A 213 -0.90 23.01 -0.72
CA VAL A 213 0.02 22.45 0.27
C VAL A 213 0.82 23.56 0.95
N LYS A 214 1.13 23.40 2.24
CA LYS A 214 1.90 24.41 2.99
C LYS A 214 3.27 24.63 2.35
N GLY A 215 3.53 25.87 1.90
CA GLY A 215 4.75 26.21 1.17
C GLY A 215 4.83 25.65 -0.26
N GLY A 216 3.69 25.41 -0.93
CA GLY A 216 3.67 25.00 -2.34
C GLY A 216 2.35 25.33 -3.03
N ASN A 217 2.27 25.03 -4.33
CA ASN A 217 1.13 25.42 -5.17
C ASN A 217 0.17 24.26 -5.47
N THR A 218 0.59 23.01 -5.26
CA THR A 218 -0.24 21.81 -5.47
C THR A 218 -1.47 21.87 -4.58
N VAL A 219 -2.66 21.86 -5.18
CA VAL A 219 -3.91 21.71 -4.44
C VAL A 219 -3.98 20.29 -3.91
N ILE A 220 -4.26 20.17 -2.62
CA ILE A 220 -4.45 18.89 -1.92
C ILE A 220 -5.68 18.98 -1.01
N ALA A 221 -6.22 17.83 -0.61
CA ALA A 221 -7.19 17.68 0.48
C ALA A 221 -6.89 16.41 1.29
N PHE A 222 -7.48 16.27 2.48
CA PHE A 222 -7.45 15.01 3.23
C PHE A 222 -8.86 14.54 3.56
N VAL A 223 -9.10 13.27 3.34
CA VAL A 223 -10.31 12.55 3.76
C VAL A 223 -9.94 11.38 4.67
N GLU A 224 -10.86 10.95 5.51
CA GLU A 224 -10.76 9.74 6.33
C GLU A 224 -11.84 8.75 5.91
N ASP A 225 -11.46 7.47 5.87
CA ASP A 225 -12.30 6.36 5.46
C ASP A 225 -13.12 5.76 6.64
N PRO A 226 -13.87 4.66 6.42
CA PRO A 226 -14.70 4.02 7.46
C PRO A 226 -14.00 3.55 8.73
N ASP A 227 -12.69 3.30 8.66
CA ASP A 227 -11.83 2.80 9.73
C ASP A 227 -10.93 3.92 10.32
N GLY A 228 -10.77 5.03 9.58
CA GLY A 228 -10.00 6.20 9.97
C GLY A 228 -8.66 6.35 9.23
N TYR A 229 -8.39 5.51 8.22
CA TYR A 229 -7.21 5.70 7.37
C TYR A 229 -7.35 7.00 6.59
N LYS A 230 -6.24 7.74 6.52
CA LYS A 230 -6.17 9.01 5.80
C LYS A 230 -5.82 8.78 4.36
N PHE A 231 -6.55 9.46 3.48
CA PHE A 231 -6.23 9.58 2.07
C PHE A 231 -5.93 11.06 1.78
N GLU A 232 -4.71 11.35 1.31
CA GLU A 232 -4.42 12.62 0.65
C GLU A 232 -5.00 12.55 -0.77
N LEU A 233 -5.73 13.57 -1.18
CA LEU A 233 -6.19 13.77 -2.54
C LEU A 233 -5.30 14.84 -3.16
N LEU A 234 -4.60 14.53 -4.25
CA LEU A 234 -3.61 15.40 -4.88
C LEU A 234 -4.06 15.83 -6.26
N GLU A 235 -4.15 17.14 -6.50
CA GLU A 235 -4.55 17.67 -7.80
C GLU A 235 -3.39 17.53 -8.79
N ARG A 236 -3.58 16.63 -9.77
CA ARG A 236 -2.59 16.31 -10.81
C ARG A 236 -3.32 16.10 -12.14
N GLY A 237 -2.62 16.29 -13.26
CA GLY A 237 -3.13 15.84 -14.55
C GLY A 237 -3.24 14.31 -14.63
N PRO A 238 -3.88 13.77 -15.69
CA PRO A 238 -4.05 12.32 -15.87
C PRO A 238 -2.74 11.55 -15.73
N THR A 239 -2.74 10.54 -14.85
CA THR A 239 -1.59 9.68 -14.54
C THR A 239 -1.94 8.21 -14.77
N PRO A 240 -1.01 7.35 -15.22
CA PRO A 240 -1.23 5.91 -15.29
C PRO A 240 -1.42 5.26 -13.91
N GLU A 241 -0.94 5.87 -12.83
CA GLU A 241 -1.08 5.32 -11.47
C GLU A 241 -1.72 6.34 -10.51
N PRO A 242 -3.06 6.34 -10.38
CA PRO A 242 -3.73 7.25 -9.48
C PRO A 242 -3.51 6.92 -8.00
N LEU A 243 -3.25 5.68 -7.60
CA LEU A 243 -2.94 5.33 -6.20
C LEU A 243 -1.45 5.55 -5.92
N CYS A 244 -1.05 6.82 -5.86
CA CYS A 244 0.32 7.25 -6.09
C CYS A 244 1.23 7.34 -4.85
N GLN A 245 0.72 7.25 -3.61
CA GLN A 245 1.58 7.23 -2.40
C GLN A 245 1.14 6.21 -1.35
N VAL A 246 2.11 5.66 -0.62
CA VAL A 246 1.94 5.23 0.77
C VAL A 246 2.90 6.05 1.63
N MET A 247 2.40 6.74 2.65
CA MET A 247 3.23 7.55 3.55
C MET A 247 3.43 6.89 4.92
N LEU A 248 4.68 6.72 5.32
CA LEU A 248 5.11 6.14 6.60
C LEU A 248 6.03 7.12 7.34
N ARG A 249 5.87 7.22 8.67
CA ARG A 249 6.77 8.02 9.51
C ARG A 249 7.99 7.22 9.94
N VAL A 250 9.15 7.88 9.93
CA VAL A 250 10.46 7.31 10.30
C VAL A 250 11.18 8.23 11.28
N GLY A 251 11.99 7.64 12.16
CA GLY A 251 12.75 8.32 13.20
C GLY A 251 14.08 8.93 12.75
N ASP A 252 14.62 8.45 11.62
CA ASP A 252 15.82 8.96 10.98
C ASP A 252 15.66 8.83 9.45
N LEU A 253 15.48 9.96 8.77
CA LEU A 253 15.19 9.99 7.34
C LEU A 253 16.40 9.55 6.50
N ASP A 254 17.62 9.89 6.90
CA ASP A 254 18.82 9.58 6.11
C ASP A 254 19.26 8.12 6.31
N ARG A 255 18.99 7.53 7.48
CA ARG A 255 19.00 6.06 7.67
C ARG A 255 17.97 5.38 6.78
N ALA A 256 16.73 5.87 6.76
CA ALA A 256 15.64 5.26 6.00
C ALA A 256 15.89 5.32 4.49
N ILE A 257 16.22 6.49 3.93
CA ILE A 257 16.60 6.65 2.50
C ILE A 257 17.69 5.64 2.14
N LYS A 258 18.80 5.63 2.89
CA LYS A 258 19.96 4.75 2.65
C LYS A 258 19.61 3.26 2.74
N PHE A 259 18.63 2.88 3.56
CA PHE A 259 18.10 1.53 3.60
C PHE A 259 17.32 1.21 2.32
N TYR A 260 16.32 2.02 1.95
CA TYR A 260 15.50 1.78 0.76
C TYR A 260 16.32 1.83 -0.56
N GLU A 261 17.34 2.68 -0.64
CA GLU A 261 18.29 2.70 -1.77
C GLU A 261 19.10 1.41 -1.93
N LYS A 262 19.52 0.79 -0.82
CA LYS A 262 20.52 -0.29 -0.84
C LYS A 262 19.92 -1.69 -0.67
N ALA A 263 18.91 -1.82 0.18
CA ALA A 263 18.21 -3.08 0.44
C ALA A 263 17.08 -3.33 -0.58
N PHE A 264 16.35 -2.27 -0.97
CA PHE A 264 15.13 -2.38 -1.78
C PHE A 264 15.34 -1.91 -3.23
N GLY A 265 16.40 -1.14 -3.51
CA GLY A 265 16.73 -0.64 -4.86
C GLY A 265 15.92 0.57 -5.30
N MET A 266 15.27 1.27 -4.38
CA MET A 266 14.48 2.45 -4.69
C MET A 266 15.39 3.66 -4.98
N GLU A 267 15.01 4.48 -5.96
CA GLU A 267 15.63 5.78 -6.19
C GLU A 267 15.09 6.83 -5.20
N LEU A 268 15.95 7.73 -4.72
CA LEU A 268 15.52 8.96 -4.05
C LEU A 268 15.02 9.96 -5.10
N LEU A 269 13.73 9.91 -5.39
CA LEU A 269 13.08 10.72 -6.42
C LEU A 269 13.03 12.21 -6.03
N ARG A 270 12.81 12.49 -4.74
CA ARG A 270 12.73 13.84 -4.19
C ARG A 270 12.96 13.84 -2.68
N LYS A 271 13.87 14.69 -2.18
CA LYS A 271 13.96 15.06 -0.75
C LYS A 271 13.53 16.52 -0.58
N ARG A 272 12.71 16.82 0.43
CA ARG A 272 12.29 18.20 0.75
C ARG A 272 12.28 18.42 2.26
N ASP A 273 12.97 19.46 2.71
CA ASP A 273 12.90 19.93 4.10
C ASP A 273 11.86 21.06 4.26
N ASN A 274 11.27 21.17 5.45
CA ASN A 274 10.27 22.17 5.79
C ASN A 274 10.41 22.64 7.26
N PRO A 275 11.43 23.47 7.57
CA PRO A 275 11.77 23.84 8.95
C PRO A 275 10.71 24.72 9.65
N GLU A 276 9.89 25.45 8.89
CA GLU A 276 8.73 26.20 9.43
C GLU A 276 7.74 25.28 10.14
N TYR A 277 7.52 24.09 9.57
CA TYR A 277 6.59 23.08 10.09
C TYR A 277 7.31 21.88 10.74
N LYS A 278 8.64 21.96 10.88
CA LYS A 278 9.50 20.99 11.59
C LYS A 278 9.40 19.55 11.08
N TYR A 279 9.34 19.37 9.76
CA TYR A 279 9.37 18.05 9.13
C TYR A 279 10.22 18.03 7.85
N THR A 280 10.72 16.85 7.50
CA THR A 280 11.44 16.56 6.26
C THR A 280 10.79 15.34 5.60
N ILE A 281 10.63 15.36 4.27
CA ILE A 281 10.08 14.23 3.51
C ILE A 281 11.07 13.73 2.45
N ALA A 282 10.99 12.44 2.14
CA ALA A 282 11.61 11.82 0.98
C ALA A 282 10.61 10.95 0.21
N MET A 283 10.66 11.02 -1.11
CA MET A 283 9.92 10.12 -2.02
C MET A 283 10.88 9.06 -2.55
N MET A 284 10.58 7.80 -2.26
CA MET A 284 11.33 6.62 -2.71
C MET A 284 10.49 5.82 -3.70
N GLY A 285 11.06 5.34 -4.81
CA GLY A 285 10.29 4.53 -5.76
C GLY A 285 11.14 3.87 -6.85
N TYR A 286 10.45 3.26 -7.82
CA TYR A 286 11.05 2.51 -8.94
C TYR A 286 10.84 3.19 -10.30
N GLY A 287 10.56 4.50 -10.29
CA GLY A 287 10.31 5.30 -11.49
C GLY A 287 9.77 6.69 -11.13
N PRO A 288 9.49 7.55 -12.13
CA PRO A 288 9.05 8.93 -11.91
C PRO A 288 7.81 9.08 -11.01
N GLU A 289 7.87 10.04 -10.08
CA GLU A 289 6.83 10.35 -9.07
C GLU A 289 5.48 10.77 -9.67
N ASP A 290 5.44 11.19 -10.94
CA ASP A 290 4.22 11.56 -11.66
C ASP A 290 3.46 10.36 -12.25
N LYS A 291 4.10 9.19 -12.33
CA LYS A 291 3.64 8.00 -13.09
C LYS A 291 3.65 6.69 -12.33
N ASN A 292 4.13 6.68 -11.09
CA ASN A 292 4.29 5.48 -10.28
C ASN A 292 3.80 5.76 -8.86
N VAL A 293 3.41 4.70 -8.15
CA VAL A 293 3.33 4.74 -6.70
C VAL A 293 4.73 4.99 -6.11
N VAL A 294 4.79 5.82 -5.07
CA VAL A 294 5.99 6.09 -4.28
C VAL A 294 5.76 5.80 -2.79
N LEU A 295 6.83 5.40 -2.11
CA LEU A 295 6.89 5.38 -0.66
C LEU A 295 7.33 6.76 -0.16
N GLU A 296 6.43 7.48 0.50
CA GLU A 296 6.76 8.73 1.17
C GLU A 296 7.24 8.45 2.60
N LEU A 297 8.44 8.91 2.91
CA LEU A 297 9.05 8.80 4.23
C LEU A 297 9.01 10.18 4.90
N THR A 298 8.29 10.30 6.01
CA THR A 298 8.19 11.56 6.78
C THR A 298 8.95 11.46 8.09
N TYR A 299 9.91 12.37 8.31
CA TYR A 299 10.55 12.61 9.59
C TYR A 299 10.03 13.91 10.20
N ASN A 300 9.68 13.89 11.50
CA ASN A 300 9.31 15.07 12.28
C ASN A 300 10.43 15.38 13.28
N TYR A 301 10.83 16.63 13.42
CA TYR A 301 12.08 16.99 14.10
C TYR A 301 12.10 16.53 15.57
N GLY A 302 13.04 15.65 15.91
CA GLY A 302 13.21 15.12 17.27
C GLY A 302 12.24 13.99 17.64
N VAL A 303 11.42 13.49 16.71
CA VAL A 303 10.51 12.35 16.94
C VAL A 303 11.11 11.10 16.30
N THR A 304 11.83 10.33 17.11
CA THR A 304 12.64 9.18 16.67
C THR A 304 11.90 7.83 16.68
N GLU A 305 10.71 7.78 17.28
CA GLU A 305 9.92 6.55 17.42
C GLU A 305 8.44 6.84 17.18
N TYR A 306 7.74 5.86 16.60
CA TYR A 306 6.30 5.90 16.38
C TYR A 306 5.72 4.51 16.62
N ASP A 307 4.63 4.45 17.39
CA ASP A 307 3.79 3.26 17.44
C ASP A 307 3.27 2.90 16.04
N LYS A 308 3.28 1.60 15.72
CA LYS A 308 2.86 1.04 14.43
C LYS A 308 1.38 0.63 14.43
N GLY A 309 0.75 0.58 15.61
CA GLY A 309 -0.60 0.07 15.77
C GLY A 309 -0.71 -1.40 15.35
N ASN A 310 -1.90 -1.80 14.93
CA ASN A 310 -2.20 -3.12 14.37
C ASN A 310 -3.15 -3.08 13.16
N ALA A 311 -3.39 -1.91 12.54
CA ALA A 311 -4.28 -1.75 11.39
C ALA A 311 -3.55 -1.97 10.06
N TYR A 312 -2.51 -1.17 9.77
CA TYR A 312 -1.58 -1.40 8.64
C TYR A 312 -0.85 -2.75 8.80
N ALA A 313 -0.61 -3.48 7.71
CA ALA A 313 0.13 -4.74 7.73
C ALA A 313 1.48 -4.68 7.02
N GLN A 314 1.53 -4.37 5.72
CA GLN A 314 2.76 -4.39 4.91
C GLN A 314 2.54 -3.79 3.52
N ILE A 315 3.62 -3.38 2.83
CA ILE A 315 3.65 -3.22 1.37
C ILE A 315 4.22 -4.51 0.75
N ALA A 316 3.66 -4.93 -0.39
CA ALA A 316 4.18 -6.02 -1.22
C ALA A 316 4.93 -5.47 -2.45
N ILE A 317 6.07 -6.06 -2.76
CA ILE A 317 6.97 -5.62 -3.84
C ILE A 317 7.42 -6.82 -4.68
N GLY A 318 7.29 -6.73 -6.00
CA GLY A 318 7.76 -7.71 -6.98
C GLY A 318 9.28 -7.74 -7.08
N THR A 319 9.82 -8.91 -7.45
CA THR A 319 11.25 -9.16 -7.69
C THR A 319 11.43 -10.39 -8.56
N ASP A 320 12.51 -10.45 -9.36
CA ASP A 320 12.86 -11.66 -10.10
C ASP A 320 13.63 -12.68 -9.23
N ASP A 321 14.06 -12.31 -8.01
CA ASP A 321 14.73 -13.23 -7.08
C ASP A 321 14.53 -12.84 -5.60
N VAL A 322 13.65 -13.57 -4.91
CA VAL A 322 13.40 -13.39 -3.47
C VAL A 322 14.58 -13.80 -2.59
N TYR A 323 15.49 -14.66 -3.06
CA TYR A 323 16.65 -15.12 -2.28
C TYR A 323 17.72 -14.03 -2.25
N LYS A 324 18.12 -13.49 -3.42
CA LYS A 324 19.04 -12.34 -3.51
C LYS A 324 18.45 -11.10 -2.82
N THR A 325 17.12 -10.92 -2.88
CA THR A 325 16.41 -9.89 -2.10
C THR A 325 16.67 -10.06 -0.60
N ALA A 326 16.48 -11.26 -0.04
CA ALA A 326 16.71 -11.50 1.37
C ALA A 326 18.19 -11.31 1.76
N GLU A 327 19.14 -11.67 0.90
CA GLU A 327 20.58 -11.43 1.11
C GLU A 327 20.89 -9.94 1.20
N ALA A 328 20.42 -9.13 0.24
CA ALA A 328 20.65 -7.68 0.24
C ALA A 328 19.98 -6.96 1.44
N ILE A 329 18.80 -7.42 1.87
CA ILE A 329 18.12 -6.87 3.05
C ILE A 329 18.92 -7.14 4.32
N LYS A 330 19.40 -8.38 4.53
CA LYS A 330 20.27 -8.74 5.67
C LYS A 330 21.55 -7.91 5.66
N LEU A 331 22.15 -7.75 4.48
CA LEU A 331 23.40 -7.03 4.27
C LEU A 331 23.32 -5.54 4.63
N TYR A 332 22.17 -4.91 4.38
CA TYR A 332 21.94 -3.48 4.62
C TYR A 332 21.09 -3.16 5.86
N GLY A 333 20.95 -4.12 6.78
CA GLY A 333 20.45 -3.89 8.14
C GLY A 333 18.94 -4.06 8.34
N GLY A 334 18.22 -4.64 7.37
CA GLY A 334 16.82 -5.01 7.54
C GLY A 334 16.66 -6.37 8.21
N GLN A 335 15.65 -6.51 9.07
CA GLN A 335 15.40 -7.76 9.78
C GLN A 335 14.50 -8.68 8.94
N ILE A 336 15.01 -9.82 8.49
CA ILE A 336 14.17 -10.86 7.88
C ILE A 336 13.23 -11.45 8.92
N THR A 337 11.93 -11.45 8.61
CA THR A 337 10.84 -12.06 9.40
C THR A 337 10.29 -13.33 8.74
N ARG A 338 10.54 -13.52 7.45
CA ARG A 338 10.37 -14.80 6.75
C ARG A 338 11.50 -15.01 5.75
N GLU A 339 12.31 -16.03 5.99
CA GLU A 339 13.36 -16.49 5.07
C GLU A 339 12.80 -16.80 3.66
N PRO A 340 13.57 -16.57 2.60
CA PRO A 340 13.09 -16.69 1.22
C PRO A 340 12.72 -18.13 0.88
N GLY A 341 11.52 -18.32 0.31
CA GLY A 341 11.10 -19.63 -0.15
C GLY A 341 9.60 -19.75 -0.44
N PRO A 342 9.20 -20.87 -1.07
CA PRO A 342 7.81 -21.14 -1.42
C PRO A 342 6.87 -21.12 -0.21
N LEU A 343 5.67 -20.57 -0.40
CA LEU A 343 4.56 -20.72 0.54
C LEU A 343 4.00 -22.16 0.45
N PRO A 344 3.73 -22.83 1.59
CA PRO A 344 3.16 -24.17 1.60
C PRO A 344 1.84 -24.27 0.80
N GLY A 345 1.70 -25.33 0.00
CA GLY A 345 0.47 -25.64 -0.75
C GLY A 345 0.30 -24.89 -2.08
N ILE A 346 0.99 -23.77 -2.30
CA ILE A 346 0.83 -22.90 -3.49
C ILE A 346 2.14 -22.61 -4.23
N SER A 347 3.29 -22.84 -3.61
CA SER A 347 4.63 -22.67 -4.17
C SER A 347 5.08 -21.24 -4.50
N THR A 348 4.24 -20.21 -4.37
CA THR A 348 4.65 -18.79 -4.50
C THR A 348 5.87 -18.51 -3.63
N LYS A 349 6.98 -18.13 -4.25
CA LYS A 349 8.23 -17.77 -3.56
C LYS A 349 8.10 -16.36 -2.99
N ILE A 350 8.25 -16.23 -1.67
CA ILE A 350 8.27 -14.92 -0.99
C ILE A 350 9.40 -14.84 0.04
N THR A 351 9.81 -13.61 0.39
CA THR A 351 10.52 -13.30 1.65
C THR A 351 9.82 -12.13 2.35
N ALA A 352 9.98 -11.98 3.66
CA ALA A 352 9.42 -10.86 4.43
C ALA A 352 10.46 -10.25 5.36
N CYS A 353 10.39 -8.93 5.54
CA CYS A 353 11.33 -8.16 6.34
C CYS A 353 10.65 -7.04 7.14
N LEU A 354 11.40 -6.48 8.10
CA LEU A 354 11.18 -5.15 8.68
C LEU A 354 12.30 -4.21 8.23
N ASP A 355 11.97 -2.94 8.01
CA ASP A 355 12.93 -1.85 7.85
C ASP A 355 13.55 -1.44 9.22
N PRO A 356 14.50 -0.49 9.25
CA PRO A 356 15.12 0.01 10.49
C PRO A 356 14.18 0.70 11.50
N ASP A 357 12.94 0.99 11.12
CA ASP A 357 11.91 1.62 11.94
C ASP A 357 10.81 0.63 12.38
N GLY A 358 10.81 -0.60 11.86
CA GLY A 358 9.84 -1.66 12.16
C GLY A 358 8.69 -1.77 11.17
N TRP A 359 8.75 -1.11 10.01
CA TRP A 359 7.78 -1.24 8.93
C TRP A 359 7.98 -2.53 8.15
N LYS A 360 6.92 -3.32 8.02
CA LYS A 360 6.97 -4.60 7.31
C LYS A 360 6.85 -4.42 5.79
N SER A 361 7.65 -5.19 5.05
CA SER A 361 7.47 -5.39 3.61
C SER A 361 7.61 -6.87 3.26
N VAL A 362 6.87 -7.30 2.24
CA VAL A 362 6.93 -8.65 1.67
C VAL A 362 7.39 -8.54 0.22
N PHE A 363 8.37 -9.36 -0.15
CA PHE A 363 8.81 -9.48 -1.53
C PHE A 363 8.27 -10.76 -2.14
N VAL A 364 7.67 -10.64 -3.32
CA VAL A 364 6.99 -11.72 -4.03
C VAL A 364 7.69 -11.91 -5.38
N ASP A 365 7.92 -13.15 -5.77
CA ASP A 365 8.46 -13.48 -7.09
C ASP A 365 7.49 -13.02 -8.19
N ASN A 366 8.01 -12.24 -9.16
CA ASN A 366 7.22 -11.63 -10.23
C ASN A 366 6.43 -12.65 -11.06
N LEU A 367 7.02 -13.81 -11.34
CA LEU A 367 6.38 -14.85 -12.15
C LEU A 367 5.36 -15.65 -11.35
N ASP A 368 5.57 -15.84 -10.05
CA ASP A 368 4.59 -16.47 -9.17
C ASP A 368 3.39 -15.55 -8.90
N PHE A 369 3.61 -14.26 -8.65
CA PHE A 369 2.53 -13.28 -8.42
C PHE A 369 1.51 -13.26 -9.57
N LEU A 370 1.97 -13.27 -10.84
CA LEU A 370 1.08 -13.32 -12.00
C LEU A 370 0.18 -14.57 -12.03
N LYS A 371 0.66 -15.71 -11.53
CA LYS A 371 -0.13 -16.96 -11.43
C LYS A 371 -1.23 -16.89 -10.35
N GLU A 372 -1.21 -15.88 -9.47
CA GLU A 372 -2.22 -15.65 -8.43
C GLU A 372 -3.36 -14.75 -8.91
N LEU A 373 -3.20 -14.13 -10.08
CA LEU A 373 -4.22 -13.32 -10.75
C LEU A 373 -5.11 -14.17 -11.68
N GLU A 374 -4.71 -15.43 -11.92
CA GLU A 374 -5.45 -16.51 -12.60
C GLU A 374 -6.40 -17.28 -11.64
#